data_AF-A0A6J6EKK1-F1
#
_entry.id   AF-A0A6J6EKK1-F1
#
_cell.length_a   1.000
_cell.length_b   1.000
_cell.length_c   1.000
_cell.angle_alpha   90.00
_cell.angle_beta   90.00
_cell.angle_gamma   90.00
#
_symmetry.space_group_name_H-M   'P 1'
#
loop_
_entity.id
_entity.type
_entity.pdbx_description
1 polymer ?
#
loop_
_entity_poly.entity_id
_entity_poly.type
_entity_poly.pdbx_seq_one_letter_code
_entity_poly.pdbx_strand_id
1 'polypeptide(L)'
;MNFSTRSKGFQFIVTAIASLSLTLTIIPSANADSYNPLDTPLEKGSILNYVVENGSMERNSYLAIMPPAVTSATETRADKWKWCTGLDDPICDPKNNPSILKATSILGPCLSATEENCIDSLEIGIGEKLEKATLIRVTDGITFPADSRYNYPGSSNISLWKIPSSALSFAVMPRLQLYFQNGKFGEGDLFTDVIPYKEKTGDYSQIRINTSPDATPNNRYIFAPHSTYCVFEQDGICGIAQDFESNTRIRIKLRVSKIVGGWFQGRLNDPTLDVNSFSTDNNLLTVEASPVTVPRMALVVKPAEFTDQEKIWAVNFGGGIYTGPQAGNPKDSFAFLDFYRTRVKDTTVGSNTFWNFSTTSWGDGSQCLQDKNKILGIVTTNALAYDGQSPSFVDGALNYRVAGLHLMPDGKTPVIGSYNLVMRSEVARCLYGFTNAPIQATVSIIGGENANVATTVLGERNGWLSMAAGGFTFSTKTIQVKLSQEKAVVTTPKQTAIKTTIKCVKGKVTKKVTAVKPKCPSGYKLSK
;
A
#
# COMPACT_ATOMS: atom_id res chain seq x y z
N MET A 1 4.36 14.10 -70.52
CA MET A 1 4.01 12.70 -70.20
C MET A 1 4.10 12.52 -68.69
N ASN A 2 2.93 12.22 -68.09
CA ASN A 2 2.62 11.62 -66.79
C ASN A 2 3.52 11.79 -65.55
N PHE A 3 2.91 12.45 -64.56
CA PHE A 3 3.00 12.17 -63.12
C PHE A 3 2.64 10.71 -62.77
N SER A 4 3.26 10.14 -61.73
CA SER A 4 2.54 9.58 -60.56
C SER A 4 3.49 8.84 -59.61
N THR A 5 3.27 9.14 -58.33
CA THR A 5 3.73 8.51 -57.08
C THR A 5 3.37 7.04 -56.94
N ARG A 6 4.13 6.29 -56.11
CA ARG A 6 3.57 5.32 -55.15
C ARG A 6 4.56 4.89 -54.06
N SER A 7 4.03 4.91 -52.83
CA SER A 7 4.62 4.47 -51.58
C SER A 7 4.57 2.95 -51.39
N LYS A 8 5.57 2.42 -50.67
CA LYS A 8 5.58 1.21 -49.83
C LYS A 8 6.73 1.46 -48.84
N GLY A 9 6.65 1.37 -47.51
CA GLY A 9 5.83 0.58 -46.60
C GLY A 9 6.77 0.38 -45.40
N PHE A 10 6.67 1.23 -44.38
CA PHE A 10 7.55 1.17 -43.21
C PHE A 10 7.10 0.01 -42.31
N GLN A 11 7.93 -1.02 -42.24
CA GLN A 11 7.77 -2.17 -41.39
C GLN A 11 8.33 -1.80 -40.02
N PHE A 12 7.46 -1.64 -39.02
CA PHE A 12 7.88 -1.42 -37.63
C PHE A 12 8.53 -2.72 -37.11
N ILE A 13 9.86 -2.71 -37.01
CA ILE A 13 10.62 -3.69 -36.24
C ILE A 13 10.51 -3.25 -34.77
N VAL A 14 9.79 -4.04 -33.98
CA VAL A 14 9.80 -3.93 -32.51
C VAL A 14 11.16 -4.48 -32.05
N THR A 15 12.13 -3.60 -31.88
CA THR A 15 13.41 -3.94 -31.27
C THR A 15 13.21 -4.03 -29.76
N ALA A 16 13.11 -5.24 -29.23
CA ALA A 16 13.19 -5.49 -27.80
C ALA A 16 14.60 -5.12 -27.32
N ILE A 17 14.74 -3.94 -26.72
CA ILE A 17 15.98 -3.53 -26.04
C ILE A 17 15.95 -4.19 -24.66
N ALA A 18 16.59 -5.34 -24.55
CA ALA A 18 17.00 -5.90 -23.26
C ALA A 18 18.16 -5.05 -22.73
N SER A 19 17.85 -4.04 -21.93
CA SER A 19 18.83 -3.27 -21.16
C SER A 19 19.37 -4.14 -20.03
N LEU A 20 20.45 -4.86 -20.31
CA LEU A 20 21.25 -5.57 -19.31
C LEU A 20 22.08 -4.55 -18.51
N SER A 21 21.45 -3.89 -17.55
CA SER A 21 22.13 -3.02 -16.59
C SER A 21 22.86 -3.90 -15.57
N LEU A 22 24.16 -4.11 -15.75
CA LEU A 22 25.00 -4.78 -14.76
C LEU A 22 25.31 -3.81 -13.62
N THR A 23 24.32 -3.53 -12.78
CA THR A 23 24.54 -2.86 -11.49
C THR A 23 25.11 -3.89 -10.53
N LEU A 24 26.30 -3.63 -9.99
CA LEU A 24 26.84 -4.39 -8.85
C LEU A 24 26.00 -4.03 -7.61
N THR A 25 24.78 -4.56 -7.54
CA THR A 25 23.97 -4.53 -6.33
C THR A 25 24.69 -5.40 -5.31
N ILE A 26 24.94 -4.86 -4.11
CA ILE A 26 25.13 -5.72 -2.94
C ILE A 26 23.83 -6.52 -2.83
N ILE A 27 23.84 -7.75 -3.32
CA ILE A 27 22.72 -8.67 -3.21
C ILE A 27 22.64 -8.94 -1.71
N PRO A 28 21.58 -8.50 -0.99
CA PRO A 28 21.39 -8.98 0.37
C PRO A 28 21.40 -10.50 0.28
N SER A 29 22.29 -11.14 1.03
CA SER A 29 22.32 -12.59 1.09
C SER A 29 20.92 -13.06 1.48
N ALA A 30 20.26 -13.80 0.59
CA ALA A 30 18.99 -14.42 0.91
C ALA A 30 19.14 -15.15 2.26
N ASN A 31 18.22 -14.90 3.20
CA ASN A 31 18.22 -15.46 4.56
C ASN A 31 19.14 -14.79 5.61
N ALA A 32 19.48 -13.50 5.48
CA ALA A 32 20.04 -12.72 6.59
C ALA A 32 18.94 -12.09 7.47
N ASP A 33 19.25 -11.85 8.74
CA ASP A 33 18.42 -11.02 9.62
C ASP A 33 18.28 -9.65 8.98
N SER A 34 17.03 -9.16 8.86
CA SER A 34 16.81 -7.82 8.33
C SER A 34 17.50 -6.81 9.24
N TYR A 35 18.15 -5.82 8.65
CA TYR A 35 18.61 -4.65 9.40
C TYR A 35 17.44 -4.10 10.23
N ASN A 36 17.62 -3.84 11.52
CA ASN A 36 16.60 -3.19 12.33
C ASN A 36 17.25 -2.00 13.05
N PRO A 37 16.79 -0.75 12.84
CA PRO A 37 17.38 0.39 13.54
C PRO A 37 17.29 0.23 15.06
N LEU A 38 16.30 -0.49 15.58
CA LEU A 38 16.08 -0.70 17.01
C LEU A 38 17.11 -1.63 17.66
N ASP A 39 17.87 -2.38 16.86
CA ASP A 39 18.99 -3.22 17.33
C ASP A 39 20.27 -2.40 17.54
N THR A 40 20.25 -1.09 17.25
CA THR A 40 21.38 -0.19 17.51
C THR A 40 21.71 -0.19 19.00
N PRO A 41 22.95 -0.54 19.40
CA PRO A 41 23.35 -0.50 20.80
C PRO A 41 23.22 0.92 21.37
N LEU A 42 22.52 1.05 22.49
CA LEU A 42 22.31 2.33 23.17
C LEU A 42 23.17 2.42 24.42
N GLU A 43 24.01 3.47 24.49
CA GLU A 43 24.63 3.86 25.75
C GLU A 43 23.54 4.26 26.76
N LYS A 44 23.77 3.99 28.05
CA LYS A 44 22.84 4.33 29.12
C LYS A 44 22.44 5.81 29.04
N GLY A 45 21.13 6.06 29.01
CA GLY A 45 20.58 7.41 28.96
C GLY A 45 20.60 8.05 27.58
N SER A 46 20.93 7.32 26.50
CA SER A 46 20.81 7.82 25.12
C SER A 46 19.45 7.46 24.51
N ILE A 47 19.06 8.21 23.47
CA ILE A 47 17.83 8.00 22.71
C ILE A 47 18.18 7.77 21.24
N LEU A 48 17.58 6.76 20.63
CA LEU A 48 17.62 6.55 19.19
C LEU A 48 16.56 7.39 18.49
N ASN A 49 17.01 8.24 17.57
CA ASN A 49 16.16 9.00 16.67
C ASN A 49 16.10 8.29 15.31
N TYR A 50 14.92 7.93 14.84
CA TYR A 50 14.73 7.25 13.56
C TYR A 50 13.40 7.62 12.92
N VAL A 51 13.12 7.17 11.70
CA VAL A 51 11.78 7.32 11.10
C VAL A 51 11.04 6.00 11.25
N VAL A 52 9.87 6.01 11.88
CA VAL A 52 9.06 4.82 12.14
C VAL A 52 8.33 4.40 10.86
N GLU A 53 8.36 3.12 10.51
CA GLU A 53 7.61 2.64 9.35
C GLU A 53 6.11 2.66 9.65
N ASN A 54 5.28 3.08 8.68
CA ASN A 54 3.84 3.17 8.94
C ASN A 54 3.26 1.78 9.20
N GLY A 55 2.35 1.65 10.17
CA GLY A 55 1.77 0.35 10.55
C GLY A 55 2.68 -0.58 11.37
N SER A 56 3.95 -0.24 11.60
CA SER A 56 4.91 -1.10 12.32
C SER A 56 4.72 -1.20 13.84
N MET A 57 3.77 -0.46 14.40
CA MET A 57 3.41 -0.42 15.82
C MET A 57 2.12 -1.22 16.10
N GLU A 58 1.81 -1.53 17.37
CA GLU A 58 0.56 -2.18 17.80
C GLU A 58 0.33 -3.60 17.19
N ARG A 59 1.34 -4.47 17.29
CA ARG A 59 1.35 -5.83 16.69
C ARG A 59 0.50 -6.88 17.44
N ASN A 60 -0.53 -6.45 18.13
CA ASN A 60 -1.42 -7.30 18.92
C ASN A 60 -2.86 -6.80 18.83
N SER A 61 -3.79 -7.71 18.99
CA SER A 61 -5.20 -7.33 19.15
C SER A 61 -5.42 -6.75 20.55
N TYR A 62 -6.29 -5.75 20.66
CA TYR A 62 -6.65 -5.13 21.93
C TYR A 62 -7.98 -4.39 21.86
N LEU A 63 -8.59 -4.19 23.03
CA LEU A 63 -9.67 -3.23 23.27
C LEU A 63 -9.21 -2.28 24.37
N ALA A 64 -9.41 -0.97 24.18
CA ALA A 64 -9.04 0.01 25.19
C ALA A 64 -9.81 1.33 25.07
N ILE A 65 -9.95 2.03 26.20
CA ILE A 65 -10.24 3.47 26.20
C ILE A 65 -8.91 4.20 25.99
N MET A 66 -8.79 4.86 24.83
CA MET A 66 -7.62 5.64 24.46
C MET A 66 -7.62 6.97 25.22
N PRO A 67 -6.48 7.46 25.75
CA PRO A 67 -6.43 8.80 26.33
C PRO A 67 -6.49 9.89 25.24
N PRO A 68 -7.02 11.09 25.54
CA PRO A 68 -7.01 12.21 24.59
C PRO A 68 -5.57 12.58 24.17
N ALA A 69 -5.45 13.28 23.04
CA ALA A 69 -4.19 13.90 22.64
C ALA A 69 -3.77 14.94 23.70
N VAL A 70 -2.46 15.10 23.87
CA VAL A 70 -1.89 16.14 24.75
C VAL A 70 -1.73 17.43 23.96
N THR A 71 -1.95 18.56 24.62
CA THR A 71 -1.87 19.91 24.04
C THR A 71 -0.74 20.75 24.65
N SER A 72 -0.05 20.21 25.67
CA SER A 72 1.07 20.88 26.31
C SER A 72 2.18 19.91 26.74
N ALA A 73 3.39 20.45 26.91
CA ALA A 73 4.59 19.68 27.25
C ALA A 73 4.60 19.08 28.67
N THR A 74 3.65 19.47 29.52
CA THR A 74 3.51 18.94 30.89
C THR A 74 2.54 17.76 30.97
N GLU A 75 1.81 17.49 29.89
CA GLU A 75 0.85 16.39 29.83
C GLU A 75 1.51 15.11 29.33
N THR A 76 1.23 13.99 30.01
CA THR A 76 1.62 12.65 29.55
C THR A 76 0.40 11.84 29.12
N ARG A 77 0.59 10.88 28.21
CA ARG A 77 -0.38 9.81 27.91
C ARG A 77 -0.01 8.48 28.59
N ALA A 78 1.16 8.42 29.23
CA ALA A 78 1.61 7.25 29.99
C ALA A 78 0.59 6.92 31.08
N ASP A 79 0.31 5.63 31.24
CA ASP A 79 -0.65 5.10 32.21
C ASP A 79 -2.05 5.70 32.13
N LYS A 80 -2.44 6.31 31.00
CA LYS A 80 -3.81 6.82 30.81
C LYS A 80 -4.68 5.93 29.91
N TRP A 81 -4.09 4.93 29.26
CA TRP A 81 -4.83 3.88 28.59
C TRP A 81 -5.57 3.03 29.62
N LYS A 82 -6.83 2.68 29.33
CA LYS A 82 -7.58 1.69 30.11
C LYS A 82 -7.88 0.49 29.23
N TRP A 83 -7.26 -0.63 29.53
CA TRP A 83 -7.34 -1.86 28.76
C TRP A 83 -8.58 -2.68 29.15
N CYS A 84 -9.23 -3.27 28.15
CA CYS A 84 -10.44 -4.06 28.33
C CYS A 84 -10.14 -5.54 28.17
N THR A 85 -10.84 -6.36 28.94
CA THR A 85 -10.84 -7.83 28.80
C THR A 85 -11.87 -8.34 27.78
N GLY A 86 -12.77 -7.47 27.33
CA GLY A 86 -13.78 -7.74 26.30
C GLY A 86 -14.76 -6.59 26.17
N LEU A 87 -15.78 -6.76 25.31
CA LEU A 87 -16.88 -5.80 25.18
C LEU A 87 -17.89 -5.85 26.35
N ASP A 88 -17.83 -6.87 27.20
CA ASP A 88 -18.62 -6.93 28.44
C ASP A 88 -17.85 -6.34 29.65
N ASP A 89 -16.62 -5.86 29.45
CA ASP A 89 -15.84 -5.17 30.48
C ASP A 89 -16.53 -3.85 30.83
N PRO A 90 -16.87 -3.55 32.10
CA PRO A 90 -17.66 -2.37 32.46
C PRO A 90 -17.11 -1.04 31.95
N ILE A 91 -15.79 -0.95 31.74
CA ILE A 91 -15.11 0.26 31.26
C ILE A 91 -15.30 0.47 29.77
N CYS A 92 -15.46 -0.63 29.03
CA CYS A 92 -15.51 -0.65 27.58
C CYS A 92 -16.85 -1.14 27.05
N ASP A 93 -17.83 -1.39 27.94
CA ASP A 93 -19.16 -1.84 27.60
C ASP A 93 -19.80 -0.84 26.63
N PRO A 94 -20.01 -1.23 25.35
CA PRO A 94 -20.62 -0.38 24.35
C PRO A 94 -22.01 0.15 24.74
N LYS A 95 -22.74 -0.51 25.66
CA LYS A 95 -24.03 -0.04 26.19
C LYS A 95 -23.91 1.27 26.96
N ASN A 96 -22.73 1.53 27.54
CA ASN A 96 -22.43 2.76 28.26
C ASN A 96 -21.96 3.87 27.31
N ASN A 97 -21.93 3.61 26.00
CA ASN A 97 -21.47 4.51 24.95
C ASN A 97 -20.14 5.23 25.31
N PRO A 98 -19.08 4.47 25.64
CA PRO A 98 -17.83 5.04 26.10
C PRO A 98 -17.24 5.95 25.03
N SER A 99 -16.81 7.15 25.43
CA SER A 99 -16.01 7.99 24.55
C SER A 99 -14.68 7.29 24.28
N ILE A 100 -14.13 7.49 23.07
CA ILE A 100 -12.75 7.12 22.69
C ILE A 100 -12.37 5.63 22.93
N LEU A 101 -13.37 4.74 22.91
CA LEU A 101 -13.14 3.29 22.83
C LEU A 101 -12.55 2.95 21.45
N LYS A 102 -11.38 2.32 21.47
CA LYS A 102 -10.63 1.86 20.31
C LYS A 102 -10.49 0.33 20.37
N ALA A 103 -10.60 -0.31 19.21
CA ALA A 103 -10.18 -1.68 19.02
C ALA A 103 -9.05 -1.75 18.01
N THR A 104 -8.08 -2.63 18.26
CA THR A 104 -7.16 -3.11 17.24
C THR A 104 -7.45 -4.58 17.03
N SER A 105 -7.80 -4.97 15.81
CA SER A 105 -8.28 -6.32 15.49
C SER A 105 -7.43 -6.90 14.37
N ILE A 106 -6.54 -7.84 14.70
CA ILE A 106 -5.80 -8.61 13.70
C ILE A 106 -6.76 -9.60 13.04
N LEU A 107 -6.74 -9.70 11.71
CA LEU A 107 -7.57 -10.64 10.96
C LEU A 107 -6.82 -11.97 10.81
N GLY A 108 -7.45 -13.05 11.23
CA GLY A 108 -6.89 -14.40 11.14
C GLY A 108 -7.08 -15.05 9.76
N PRO A 109 -6.62 -16.28 9.55
CA PRO A 109 -6.96 -17.08 8.37
C PRO A 109 -8.45 -17.40 8.36
N CYS A 110 -9.09 -17.41 7.18
CA CYS A 110 -10.46 -17.87 7.05
C CYS A 110 -10.55 -19.37 7.39
N LEU A 111 -11.43 -19.73 8.33
CA LEU A 111 -11.75 -21.08 8.77
C LEU A 111 -12.92 -21.69 7.99
N SER A 112 -13.73 -20.87 7.31
CA SER A 112 -14.83 -21.35 6.46
C SER A 112 -14.99 -20.56 5.15
N ALA A 113 -15.76 -21.13 4.22
CA ALA A 113 -16.04 -20.51 2.92
C ALA A 113 -16.89 -19.22 3.02
N THR A 114 -17.60 -19.02 4.13
CA THR A 114 -18.51 -17.87 4.34
C THR A 114 -17.96 -16.87 5.35
N GLU A 115 -16.82 -17.16 5.98
CA GLU A 115 -16.23 -16.27 6.97
C GLU A 115 -15.77 -14.95 6.35
N GLU A 116 -15.91 -13.88 7.13
CA GLU A 116 -15.62 -12.50 6.76
C GLU A 116 -14.48 -11.95 7.62
N ASN A 117 -13.88 -10.83 7.21
CA ASN A 117 -12.79 -10.18 7.95
C ASN A 117 -11.62 -11.14 8.25
N CYS A 118 -11.10 -11.81 7.21
CA CYS A 118 -10.07 -12.85 7.34
C CYS A 118 -9.16 -12.93 6.09
N ILE A 119 -8.02 -13.60 6.25
CA ILE A 119 -7.08 -13.92 5.16
C ILE A 119 -7.62 -15.11 4.38
N ASP A 120 -8.01 -14.88 3.13
CA ASP A 120 -8.54 -15.90 2.23
C ASP A 120 -7.42 -16.79 1.67
N SER A 121 -6.32 -16.16 1.23
CA SER A 121 -5.16 -16.89 0.74
C SER A 121 -3.90 -16.04 0.73
N LEU A 122 -2.76 -16.70 0.85
CA LEU A 122 -1.43 -16.15 0.61
C LEU A 122 -0.73 -17.00 -0.46
N GLU A 123 -0.16 -16.34 -1.46
CA GLU A 123 0.70 -16.97 -2.46
C GLU A 123 2.01 -16.20 -2.53
N ILE A 124 3.14 -16.91 -2.53
CA ILE A 124 4.48 -16.32 -2.55
C ILE A 124 5.32 -17.11 -3.55
N GLY A 125 6.19 -16.42 -4.28
CA GLY A 125 7.18 -17.08 -5.12
C GLY A 125 8.17 -16.11 -5.72
N ILE A 126 8.85 -16.55 -6.77
CA ILE A 126 9.91 -15.79 -7.45
C ILE A 126 9.44 -15.41 -8.85
N GLY A 127 9.41 -14.10 -9.14
CA GLY A 127 8.86 -13.58 -10.39
C GLY A 127 7.36 -13.89 -10.52
N GLU A 128 6.94 -14.42 -11.68
CA GLU A 128 5.52 -14.70 -11.97
C GLU A 128 5.02 -16.04 -11.40
N LYS A 129 5.93 -16.91 -10.93
CA LYS A 129 5.58 -18.24 -10.41
C LYS A 129 5.28 -18.15 -8.92
N LEU A 130 4.01 -18.10 -8.57
CA LEU A 130 3.55 -18.08 -7.17
C LEU A 130 3.13 -19.48 -6.71
N GLU A 131 3.49 -19.80 -5.46
CA GLU A 131 3.06 -21.01 -4.76
C GLU A 131 2.08 -20.64 -3.65
N LYS A 132 1.01 -21.43 -3.51
CA LYS A 132 0.07 -21.25 -2.41
C LYS A 132 0.74 -21.60 -1.08
N ALA A 133 0.70 -20.67 -0.14
CA ALA A 133 1.21 -20.90 1.20
C ALA A 133 0.24 -21.71 2.04
N THR A 134 0.79 -22.53 2.93
CA THR A 134 0.04 -23.29 3.94
C THR A 134 0.19 -22.61 5.30
N LEU A 135 -0.91 -22.49 6.03
CA LEU A 135 -0.89 -22.03 7.41
C LEU A 135 -0.11 -23.02 8.27
N ILE A 136 0.85 -22.52 9.05
CA ILE A 136 1.56 -23.27 10.09
C ILE A 136 0.72 -23.23 11.37
N ARG A 137 0.48 -22.01 11.88
CA ARG A 137 -0.29 -21.73 13.11
C ARG A 137 -0.67 -20.25 13.17
N VAL A 138 -1.57 -19.92 14.10
CA VAL A 138 -1.80 -18.55 14.56
C VAL A 138 -1.02 -18.37 15.87
N THR A 139 -0.38 -17.21 16.08
CA THR A 139 0.38 -16.96 17.30
C THR A 139 -0.55 -16.88 18.51
N ASP A 140 -0.02 -17.17 19.69
CA ASP A 140 -0.74 -16.90 20.93
C ASP A 140 -0.86 -15.40 21.19
N GLY A 141 -1.78 -15.01 22.05
CA GLY A 141 -2.08 -13.63 22.38
C GLY A 141 -3.56 -13.41 22.70
N ILE A 142 -3.92 -12.16 23.01
CA ILE A 142 -5.28 -11.77 23.36
C ILE A 142 -6.16 -11.75 22.11
N THR A 143 -7.33 -12.41 22.17
CA THR A 143 -8.34 -12.39 21.11
C THR A 143 -9.70 -12.01 21.67
N PHE A 144 -10.59 -11.51 20.81
CA PHE A 144 -11.94 -11.11 21.17
C PHE A 144 -12.95 -11.69 20.19
N PRO A 145 -14.09 -12.21 20.67
CA PRO A 145 -15.14 -12.70 19.80
C PRO A 145 -15.76 -11.56 19.00
N ALA A 146 -16.28 -11.89 17.81
CA ALA A 146 -17.06 -10.94 17.02
C ALA A 146 -18.39 -10.58 17.72
N ASP A 147 -18.85 -9.35 17.50
CA ASP A 147 -20.14 -8.88 18.00
C ASP A 147 -20.82 -7.99 16.96
N SER A 148 -21.79 -8.58 16.25
CA SER A 148 -22.52 -7.92 15.18
C SER A 148 -23.43 -6.79 15.68
N ARG A 149 -23.82 -6.78 16.97
CA ARG A 149 -24.62 -5.69 17.57
C ARG A 149 -23.90 -4.35 17.48
N TYR A 150 -22.57 -4.39 17.60
CA TYR A 150 -21.71 -3.22 17.61
C TYR A 150 -20.85 -3.10 16.34
N ASN A 151 -21.11 -3.92 15.31
CA ASN A 151 -20.26 -3.97 14.11
C ASN A 151 -18.78 -4.29 14.43
N TYR A 152 -18.55 -5.12 15.46
CA TYR A 152 -17.21 -5.53 15.83
C TYR A 152 -16.88 -6.87 15.13
N PRO A 153 -15.86 -6.92 14.25
CA PRO A 153 -15.53 -8.12 13.48
C PRO A 153 -14.90 -9.23 14.33
N GLY A 154 -14.60 -8.97 15.61
CA GLY A 154 -13.77 -9.85 16.41
C GLY A 154 -12.30 -9.65 16.08
N SER A 155 -11.44 -10.39 16.76
CA SER A 155 -10.01 -10.34 16.52
C SER A 155 -9.36 -11.71 16.63
N SER A 156 -8.28 -11.88 15.87
CA SER A 156 -7.36 -13.01 15.93
C SER A 156 -5.97 -12.50 16.33
N ASN A 157 -4.93 -13.29 16.05
CA ASN A 157 -3.53 -12.93 16.19
C ASN A 157 -2.80 -13.13 14.85
N ILE A 158 -1.49 -12.88 14.86
CA ILE A 158 -0.63 -13.00 13.67
C ILE A 158 -0.68 -14.45 13.16
N SER A 159 -0.87 -14.60 11.87
CA SER A 159 -0.89 -15.92 11.22
C SER A 159 0.46 -16.21 10.57
N LEU A 160 0.95 -17.43 10.75
CA LEU A 160 2.27 -17.86 10.30
C LEU A 160 2.11 -18.86 9.15
N TRP A 161 2.80 -18.62 8.04
CA TRP A 161 2.62 -19.35 6.78
C TRP A 161 3.94 -19.84 6.22
N LYS A 162 3.88 -20.87 5.38
CA LYS A 162 5.04 -21.41 4.67
C LYS A 162 4.70 -21.76 3.23
N ILE A 163 5.64 -21.53 2.32
CA ILE A 163 5.63 -22.15 0.99
C ILE A 163 6.68 -23.27 0.94
N PRO A 164 6.47 -24.34 0.15
CA PRO A 164 7.40 -25.45 0.06
C PRO A 164 8.82 -25.06 -0.39
N SER A 165 8.93 -24.10 -1.31
CA SER A 165 10.21 -23.71 -1.93
C SER A 165 11.08 -22.76 -1.11
N SER A 166 10.56 -22.14 -0.04
CA SER A 166 11.35 -21.21 0.79
C SER A 166 11.78 -21.84 2.10
N ALA A 167 13.02 -21.53 2.50
CA ALA A 167 13.52 -21.87 3.82
C ALA A 167 12.83 -21.04 4.92
N LEU A 168 12.40 -19.82 4.60
CA LEU A 168 11.76 -18.89 5.52
C LEU A 168 10.29 -19.23 5.74
N SER A 169 9.76 -18.73 6.85
CA SER A 169 8.31 -18.68 7.11
C SER A 169 7.87 -17.23 7.08
N PHE A 170 6.57 -16.98 6.92
CA PHE A 170 6.02 -15.64 6.73
C PHE A 170 4.97 -15.33 7.79
N ALA A 171 5.15 -14.24 8.52
CA ALA A 171 4.17 -13.68 9.42
C ALA A 171 3.27 -12.74 8.63
N VAL A 172 1.96 -12.94 8.75
CA VAL A 172 0.94 -12.16 8.03
C VAL A 172 -0.02 -11.54 9.03
N MET A 173 -0.14 -10.21 8.97
CA MET A 173 -0.85 -9.42 9.97
C MET A 173 -1.68 -8.30 9.31
N PRO A 174 -2.75 -8.63 8.58
CA PRO A 174 -3.82 -7.66 8.33
C PRO A 174 -4.47 -7.27 9.65
N ARG A 175 -4.74 -5.99 9.84
CA ARG A 175 -5.22 -5.46 11.11
C ARG A 175 -6.11 -4.25 10.89
N LEU A 176 -7.29 -4.29 11.47
CA LEU A 176 -8.23 -3.18 11.51
C LEU A 176 -8.04 -2.39 12.80
N GLN A 177 -7.77 -1.10 12.69
CA GLN A 177 -7.98 -0.17 13.81
C GLN A 177 -9.41 0.35 13.73
N LEU A 178 -10.19 0.21 14.78
CA LEU A 178 -11.62 0.56 14.81
C LEU A 178 -11.90 1.52 15.95
N TYR A 179 -12.79 2.47 15.73
CA TYR A 179 -13.20 3.43 16.75
C TYR A 179 -14.70 3.31 17.01
N PHE A 180 -15.08 3.21 18.27
CA PHE A 180 -16.48 3.14 18.66
C PHE A 180 -17.10 4.52 18.67
N GLN A 181 -18.11 4.73 17.83
CA GLN A 181 -18.84 5.99 17.70
C GLN A 181 -20.29 5.70 17.36
N ASN A 182 -21.22 6.48 17.93
CA ASN A 182 -22.66 6.35 17.63
C ASN A 182 -23.21 4.93 17.80
N GLY A 183 -22.78 4.22 18.85
CA GLY A 183 -23.25 2.88 19.18
C GLY A 183 -22.64 1.73 18.35
N LYS A 184 -21.67 2.00 17.45
CA LYS A 184 -21.03 0.98 16.62
C LYS A 184 -19.53 1.25 16.44
N PHE A 185 -18.76 0.23 16.13
CA PHE A 185 -17.40 0.39 15.60
C PHE A 185 -17.49 0.87 14.15
N GLY A 186 -16.91 2.05 13.92
CA GLY A 186 -16.88 2.77 12.65
C GLY A 186 -15.46 3.06 12.18
N GLU A 187 -15.35 3.95 11.17
CA GLU A 187 -14.18 4.27 10.34
C GLU A 187 -12.83 3.89 10.95
N GLY A 188 -12.11 3.02 10.24
CA GLY A 188 -10.90 2.41 10.70
C GLY A 188 -9.84 2.31 9.61
N ASP A 189 -8.61 2.01 10.01
CA ASP A 189 -7.50 1.79 9.09
C ASP A 189 -7.22 0.30 8.99
N LEU A 190 -7.17 -0.22 7.76
CA LEU A 190 -6.55 -1.52 7.49
C LEU A 190 -5.04 -1.29 7.37
N PHE A 191 -4.25 -2.02 8.14
CA PHE A 191 -2.82 -2.21 7.92
C PHE A 191 -2.60 -3.65 7.49
N THR A 192 -1.67 -3.92 6.59
CA THR A 192 -1.32 -5.29 6.19
C THR A 192 0.17 -5.39 5.96
N ASP A 193 0.79 -6.35 6.64
CA ASP A 193 2.19 -6.71 6.48
C ASP A 193 2.33 -8.19 6.15
N VAL A 194 3.29 -8.50 5.28
CA VAL A 194 3.84 -9.85 5.11
C VAL A 194 5.32 -9.74 5.45
N ILE A 195 5.79 -10.51 6.42
CA ILE A 195 7.17 -10.38 6.94
C ILE A 195 7.79 -11.77 7.00
N PRO A 196 8.86 -12.06 6.23
CA PRO A 196 9.59 -13.30 6.37
C PRO A 196 10.33 -13.29 7.71
N TYR A 197 10.39 -14.45 8.37
CA TYR A 197 10.97 -14.57 9.69
C TYR A 197 11.68 -15.91 9.91
N LYS A 198 12.54 -15.93 10.93
CA LYS A 198 13.04 -17.14 11.60
C LYS A 198 12.69 -17.09 13.08
N GLU A 199 12.50 -18.25 13.68
CA GLU A 199 12.26 -18.34 15.12
C GLU A 199 13.58 -18.37 15.87
N LYS A 200 13.63 -17.58 16.95
CA LYS A 200 14.72 -17.59 17.92
C LYS A 200 14.15 -17.96 19.28
N THR A 201 14.78 -18.93 19.94
CA THR A 201 14.41 -19.33 21.30
C THR A 201 15.07 -18.44 22.34
N GLY A 202 14.39 -18.14 23.44
CA GLY A 202 14.93 -17.30 24.51
C GLY A 202 13.90 -16.94 25.58
N ASP A 203 14.19 -15.90 26.36
CA ASP A 203 13.26 -15.36 27.36
C ASP A 203 12.24 -14.44 26.67
N TYR A 204 11.26 -15.06 26.03
CA TYR A 204 10.19 -14.39 25.30
C TYR A 204 8.84 -14.80 25.88
N SER A 205 7.87 -13.88 25.81
CA SER A 205 6.52 -14.15 26.29
C SER A 205 5.50 -13.43 25.45
N GLN A 206 4.39 -14.10 25.15
CA GLN A 206 3.24 -13.48 24.50
C GLN A 206 2.59 -12.40 25.37
N ILE A 207 1.84 -11.50 24.73
CA ILE A 207 0.93 -10.58 25.43
C ILE A 207 -0.23 -11.36 26.08
N ARG A 208 -0.59 -11.00 27.33
CA ARG A 208 -1.69 -11.67 28.06
C ARG A 208 -2.51 -10.69 28.87
N ILE A 209 -3.72 -11.12 29.23
CA ILE A 209 -4.51 -10.45 30.27
C ILE A 209 -3.86 -10.77 31.63
N ASN A 210 -3.60 -9.72 32.41
CA ASN A 210 -3.23 -9.82 33.81
C ASN A 210 -4.45 -10.28 34.61
N THR A 211 -4.42 -11.54 35.06
CA THR A 211 -5.52 -12.14 35.84
C THR A 211 -5.39 -11.90 37.34
N SER A 212 -4.46 -11.05 37.79
CA SER A 212 -4.38 -10.66 39.20
C SER A 212 -5.69 -10.00 39.65
N PRO A 213 -6.23 -10.37 40.83
CA PRO A 213 -7.39 -9.68 41.40
C PRO A 213 -7.18 -8.18 41.59
N ASP A 214 -5.93 -7.75 41.76
CA ASP A 214 -5.54 -6.35 41.96
C ASP A 214 -5.25 -5.61 40.64
N ALA A 215 -5.46 -6.26 39.49
CA ALA A 215 -5.24 -5.64 38.19
C ALA A 215 -6.23 -4.48 37.97
N THR A 216 -5.66 -3.28 37.86
CA THR A 216 -6.38 -2.07 37.49
C THR A 216 -6.54 -1.99 35.97
N PRO A 217 -7.51 -1.21 35.46
CA PRO A 217 -7.69 -1.04 34.02
C PRO A 217 -6.43 -0.62 33.27
N ASN A 218 -5.52 0.09 33.94
CA ASN A 218 -4.32 0.65 33.36
C ASN A 218 -3.19 -0.38 33.21
N ASN A 219 -3.20 -1.46 34.01
CA ASN A 219 -2.19 -2.52 34.01
C ASN A 219 -2.77 -3.94 33.76
N ARG A 220 -3.98 -4.00 33.18
CA ARG A 220 -4.68 -5.25 32.82
C ARG A 220 -3.99 -6.05 31.74
N TYR A 221 -3.07 -5.47 30.98
CA TYR A 221 -2.30 -6.18 29.95
C TYR A 221 -0.87 -6.37 30.42
N ILE A 222 -0.38 -7.60 30.30
CA ILE A 222 1.03 -7.94 30.43
C ILE A 222 1.59 -7.91 29.01
N PHE A 223 2.33 -6.86 28.68
CA PHE A 223 2.92 -6.69 27.36
C PHE A 223 4.10 -7.63 27.15
N ALA A 224 4.30 -8.00 25.89
CA ALA A 224 5.46 -8.77 25.48
C ALA A 224 6.74 -7.93 25.65
N PRO A 225 7.79 -8.44 26.31
CA PRO A 225 8.94 -7.65 26.76
C PRO A 225 9.85 -7.17 25.61
N HIS A 226 9.74 -7.77 24.43
CA HIS A 226 10.65 -7.55 23.30
C HIS A 226 9.92 -7.15 22.01
N SER A 227 8.72 -6.59 22.14
CA SER A 227 7.82 -6.31 21.01
C SER A 227 8.35 -5.24 20.05
N THR A 228 9.47 -4.60 20.40
CA THR A 228 10.15 -3.59 19.58
C THR A 228 11.01 -4.21 18.48
N TYR A 229 11.55 -5.42 18.66
CA TYR A 229 12.38 -6.08 17.63
C TYR A 229 11.82 -7.43 17.15
N CYS A 230 10.95 -8.07 17.94
CA CYS A 230 10.25 -9.27 17.50
C CYS A 230 9.07 -8.91 16.58
N VAL A 231 8.94 -9.63 15.46
CA VAL A 231 7.74 -9.56 14.60
C VAL A 231 6.52 -10.07 15.35
N PHE A 232 6.71 -11.13 16.14
CA PHE A 232 5.77 -11.69 17.11
C PHE A 232 6.55 -12.32 18.26
N GLU A 233 5.92 -12.42 19.44
CA GLU A 233 6.44 -13.14 20.61
C GLU A 233 5.45 -14.21 21.06
N GLN A 234 5.97 -15.38 21.37
CA GLN A 234 5.30 -16.45 22.10
C GLN A 234 6.18 -16.87 23.27
N ASP A 235 5.65 -17.72 24.15
CA ASP A 235 6.47 -18.25 25.25
C ASP A 235 7.69 -18.98 24.68
N GLY A 236 8.86 -18.48 25.04
CA GLY A 236 10.13 -19.04 24.59
C GLY A 236 10.52 -18.73 23.16
N ILE A 237 9.72 -18.01 22.36
CA ILE A 237 9.95 -17.81 20.92
C ILE A 237 9.77 -16.35 20.51
N CYS A 238 10.72 -15.83 19.74
CA CYS A 238 10.65 -14.57 19.01
C CYS A 238 10.76 -14.82 17.51
N GLY A 239 9.86 -14.21 16.72
CA GLY A 239 9.99 -14.15 15.27
C GLY A 239 10.93 -13.03 14.86
N ILE A 240 12.14 -13.38 14.42
CA ILE A 240 13.15 -12.42 13.93
C ILE A 240 12.91 -12.16 12.44
N ALA A 241 12.65 -10.91 12.08
CA ALA A 241 12.46 -10.50 10.69
C ALA A 241 13.69 -10.86 9.84
N GLN A 242 13.46 -11.32 8.63
CA GLN A 242 14.49 -11.64 7.63
C GLN A 242 14.30 -10.75 6.42
N ASP A 243 15.35 -10.59 5.62
CA ASP A 243 15.19 -9.97 4.32
C ASP A 243 14.48 -10.90 3.33
N PHE A 244 13.65 -10.29 2.48
CA PHE A 244 13.04 -11.02 1.37
C PHE A 244 14.09 -11.56 0.40
N GLU A 245 13.82 -12.76 -0.13
CA GLU A 245 14.61 -13.31 -1.23
C GLU A 245 14.49 -12.39 -2.47
N SER A 246 15.55 -12.29 -3.26
CA SER A 246 15.55 -11.46 -4.48
C SER A 246 14.44 -11.91 -5.44
N ASN A 247 13.76 -10.95 -6.07
CA ASN A 247 12.63 -11.18 -6.97
C ASN A 247 11.40 -11.86 -6.32
N THR A 248 11.27 -11.79 -4.98
CA THR A 248 10.04 -12.21 -4.31
C THR A 248 8.83 -11.46 -4.88
N ARG A 249 7.76 -12.19 -5.12
CA ARG A 249 6.43 -11.69 -5.48
C ARG A 249 5.42 -12.32 -4.54
N ILE A 250 4.50 -11.52 -4.03
CA ILE A 250 3.50 -11.93 -3.04
C ILE A 250 2.14 -11.53 -3.56
N ARG A 251 1.17 -12.45 -3.49
CA ARG A 251 -0.26 -12.19 -3.67
C ARG A 251 -0.99 -12.53 -2.39
N ILE A 252 -1.70 -11.56 -1.83
CA ILE A 252 -2.61 -11.79 -0.70
C ILE A 252 -4.06 -11.56 -1.15
N LYS A 253 -4.97 -12.39 -0.65
CA LYS A 253 -6.40 -12.18 -0.74
C LYS A 253 -6.97 -12.00 0.66
N LEU A 254 -7.68 -10.92 0.88
CA LEU A 254 -8.33 -10.58 2.14
C LEU A 254 -9.83 -10.43 1.92
N ARG A 255 -10.63 -11.03 2.79
CA ARG A 255 -12.05 -10.70 2.93
C ARG A 255 -12.16 -9.59 3.95
N VAL A 256 -12.54 -8.39 3.53
CA VAL A 256 -12.52 -7.20 4.38
C VAL A 256 -13.84 -6.46 4.30
N SER A 257 -14.31 -5.95 5.44
CA SER A 257 -15.52 -5.14 5.50
C SER A 257 -15.47 -3.98 4.50
N LYS A 258 -16.62 -3.67 3.89
CA LYS A 258 -16.81 -2.55 2.96
C LYS A 258 -16.59 -1.17 3.61
N ILE A 259 -16.42 -1.12 4.93
CA ILE A 259 -15.92 0.07 5.63
C ILE A 259 -14.49 0.45 5.20
N VAL A 260 -13.72 -0.52 4.69
CA VAL A 260 -12.39 -0.29 4.10
C VAL A 260 -12.55 0.26 2.68
N GLY A 261 -12.43 1.57 2.54
CA GLY A 261 -12.48 2.29 1.26
C GLY A 261 -11.50 3.46 1.18
N GLY A 262 -11.61 4.30 0.15
CA GLY A 262 -10.64 5.37 -0.11
C GLY A 262 -9.37 4.84 -0.77
N TRP A 263 -8.21 5.29 -0.33
CA TRP A 263 -6.92 4.95 -0.93
C TRP A 263 -6.13 3.98 -0.06
N PHE A 264 -5.16 3.30 -0.68
CA PHE A 264 -4.09 2.66 0.03
C PHE A 264 -2.77 3.41 -0.19
N GLN A 265 -1.89 3.30 0.79
CA GLN A 265 -0.50 3.73 0.69
C GLN A 265 0.44 2.64 1.22
N GLY A 266 1.72 2.61 0.82
CA GLY A 266 2.69 1.74 1.50
C GLY A 266 3.96 1.39 0.73
N ARG A 267 4.45 0.19 1.01
CA ARG A 267 5.75 -0.36 0.59
C ARG A 267 5.57 -1.54 -0.36
N LEU A 268 5.27 -1.24 -1.61
CA LEU A 268 5.07 -2.25 -2.66
C LEU A 268 5.73 -1.78 -3.97
N ASN A 269 6.40 -2.69 -4.67
CA ASN A 269 6.93 -2.46 -6.00
C ASN A 269 6.04 -3.14 -7.04
N ASP A 270 5.68 -2.40 -8.10
CA ASP A 270 4.79 -2.90 -9.17
C ASP A 270 3.50 -3.57 -8.63
N PRO A 271 2.71 -2.86 -7.80
CA PRO A 271 1.50 -3.43 -7.25
C PRO A 271 0.44 -3.65 -8.33
N THR A 272 -0.35 -4.69 -8.16
CA THR A 272 -1.64 -4.88 -8.81
C THR A 272 -2.72 -4.98 -7.74
N LEU A 273 -3.90 -4.46 -8.07
CA LEU A 273 -5.02 -4.34 -7.16
C LEU A 273 -6.27 -4.88 -7.85
N ASP A 274 -7.03 -5.72 -7.15
CA ASP A 274 -8.34 -6.15 -7.59
C ASP A 274 -9.31 -6.20 -6.41
N VAL A 275 -10.56 -5.84 -6.65
CA VAL A 275 -11.59 -5.72 -5.60
C VAL A 275 -12.91 -6.25 -6.15
N ASN A 276 -13.34 -7.40 -5.63
CA ASN A 276 -14.61 -8.03 -5.97
C ASN A 276 -15.53 -8.01 -4.76
N SER A 277 -16.85 -8.08 -4.97
CA SER A 277 -17.78 -8.31 -3.84
C SER A 277 -17.59 -9.73 -3.32
N PHE A 278 -17.45 -9.90 -2.01
CA PHE A 278 -17.46 -11.22 -1.36
C PHE A 278 -18.84 -11.54 -0.79
N SER A 279 -19.43 -10.57 -0.09
CA SER A 279 -20.77 -10.65 0.49
C SER A 279 -21.47 -9.29 0.41
N THR A 280 -22.61 -9.15 1.08
CA THR A 280 -23.28 -7.85 1.27
C THR A 280 -22.36 -6.86 1.98
N ASP A 281 -21.59 -7.32 2.98
CA ASP A 281 -20.86 -6.48 3.92
C ASP A 281 -19.34 -6.49 3.69
N ASN A 282 -18.81 -7.44 2.91
CA ASN A 282 -17.37 -7.60 2.67
C ASN A 282 -17.00 -7.59 1.19
N ASN A 283 -15.80 -7.09 0.91
CA ASN A 283 -15.09 -7.22 -0.36
C ASN A 283 -14.04 -8.34 -0.28
N LEU A 284 -13.77 -8.99 -1.40
CA LEU A 284 -12.55 -9.76 -1.63
C LEU A 284 -11.51 -8.84 -2.27
N LEU A 285 -10.57 -8.37 -1.45
CA LEU A 285 -9.43 -7.55 -1.83
C LEU A 285 -8.25 -8.45 -2.21
N THR A 286 -7.74 -8.30 -3.43
CA THR A 286 -6.49 -8.93 -3.87
C THR A 286 -5.42 -7.87 -4.08
N VAL A 287 -4.27 -8.04 -3.43
CA VAL A 287 -3.08 -7.22 -3.64
C VAL A 287 -1.93 -8.13 -4.01
N GLU A 288 -1.27 -7.85 -5.13
CA GLU A 288 -0.06 -8.55 -5.54
C GLU A 288 1.06 -7.55 -5.85
N ALA A 289 2.24 -7.75 -5.28
CA ALA A 289 3.39 -6.90 -5.54
C ALA A 289 4.71 -7.57 -5.14
N SER A 290 5.82 -6.96 -5.53
CA SER A 290 7.13 -7.26 -4.97
C SER A 290 7.44 -6.37 -3.76
N PRO A 291 8.31 -6.81 -2.82
CA PRO A 291 8.77 -5.96 -1.73
C PRO A 291 9.62 -4.79 -2.25
N VAL A 292 9.76 -3.74 -1.44
CA VAL A 292 10.67 -2.62 -1.71
C VAL A 292 11.78 -2.56 -0.67
N THR A 293 12.96 -2.12 -1.09
CA THR A 293 14.07 -1.80 -0.19
C THR A 293 13.99 -0.34 0.23
N VAL A 294 13.76 -0.10 1.52
CA VAL A 294 13.64 1.23 2.11
C VAL A 294 14.95 1.59 2.83
N PRO A 295 15.65 2.65 2.38
CA PRO A 295 16.80 3.21 3.09
C PRO A 295 16.36 3.76 4.45
N ARG A 296 17.23 3.65 5.46
CA ARG A 296 16.91 4.02 6.85
C ARG A 296 17.81 5.12 7.37
N MET A 297 17.23 5.98 8.20
CA MET A 297 17.94 6.92 9.05
C MET A 297 17.84 6.43 10.50
N ALA A 298 18.96 6.44 11.21
CA ALA A 298 18.98 6.33 12.66
C ALA A 298 20.12 7.20 13.21
N LEU A 299 19.92 7.78 14.39
CA LEU A 299 20.93 8.60 15.07
C LEU A 299 20.76 8.47 16.59
N VAL A 300 21.81 8.05 17.28
CA VAL A 300 21.84 8.03 18.74
C VAL A 300 22.22 9.41 19.25
N VAL A 301 21.42 9.96 20.17
CA VAL A 301 21.62 11.30 20.73
C VAL A 301 21.37 11.27 22.23
N LYS A 302 22.19 11.98 23.01
CA LYS A 302 21.98 12.12 24.45
C LYS A 302 20.91 13.19 24.71
N PRO A 303 19.94 12.98 25.61
CA PRO A 303 18.91 13.97 25.95
C PRO A 303 19.47 15.32 26.39
N ALA A 304 20.66 15.34 27.00
CA ALA A 304 21.36 16.58 27.37
C ALA A 304 21.77 17.43 26.15
N GLU A 305 21.88 16.82 24.98
CA GLU A 305 22.22 17.47 23.71
C GLU A 305 20.97 17.87 22.91
N PHE A 306 19.76 17.53 23.39
CA PHE A 306 18.53 17.88 22.68
C PHE A 306 18.30 19.39 22.68
N THR A 307 18.05 19.91 21.49
CA THR A 307 17.36 21.18 21.28
C THR A 307 15.93 21.11 21.83
N ASP A 308 15.28 22.26 22.01
CA ASP A 308 13.90 22.29 22.48
C ASP A 308 12.92 21.61 21.51
N GLN A 309 13.19 21.67 20.20
CA GLN A 309 12.41 20.96 19.19
C GLN A 309 12.53 19.43 19.34
N GLU A 310 13.73 18.92 19.60
CA GLU A 310 13.96 17.49 19.84
C GLU A 310 13.26 17.02 21.12
N LYS A 311 13.21 17.83 22.18
CA LYS A 311 12.45 17.51 23.40
C LYS A 311 10.95 17.40 23.12
N ILE A 312 10.37 18.32 22.33
CA ILE A 312 8.96 18.29 21.95
C ILE A 312 8.66 17.03 21.12
N TRP A 313 9.49 16.74 20.12
CA TRP A 313 9.35 15.55 19.29
C TRP A 313 9.46 14.26 20.09
N ALA A 314 10.43 14.17 21.00
CA ALA A 314 10.60 13.00 21.87
C ALA A 314 9.35 12.67 22.68
N VAL A 315 8.62 13.69 23.17
CA VAL A 315 7.36 13.49 23.89
C VAL A 315 6.23 13.09 22.93
N ASN A 316 6.08 13.79 21.81
CA ASN A 316 4.96 13.59 20.89
C ASN A 316 5.04 12.28 20.08
N PHE A 317 6.24 11.75 19.86
CA PHE A 317 6.47 10.51 19.11
C PHE A 317 6.44 9.24 19.96
N GLY A 318 6.00 9.33 21.22
CA GLY A 318 5.71 8.15 22.05
C GLY A 318 6.67 7.91 23.21
N GLY A 319 7.71 8.74 23.38
CA GLY A 319 8.63 8.69 24.53
C GLY A 319 9.46 7.40 24.63
N GLY A 320 10.31 7.32 25.65
CA GLY A 320 11.23 6.20 25.89
C GLY A 320 12.63 6.41 25.31
N ILE A 321 13.35 5.31 25.04
CA ILE A 321 14.72 5.34 24.50
C ILE A 321 14.77 5.31 22.96
N TYR A 322 13.62 5.32 22.30
CA TYR A 322 13.47 5.40 20.85
C TYR A 322 12.43 6.47 20.51
N THR A 323 12.69 7.30 19.52
CA THR A 323 11.77 8.35 19.09
C THR A 323 11.84 8.57 17.59
N GLY A 324 10.72 8.93 16.97
CA GLY A 324 10.66 9.11 15.54
C GLY A 324 9.26 9.39 15.01
N PRO A 325 9.12 10.25 13.99
CA PRO A 325 7.85 10.40 13.30
C PRO A 325 7.55 9.16 12.45
N GLN A 326 6.28 8.90 12.20
CA GLN A 326 5.85 7.92 11.21
C GLN A 326 6.16 8.42 9.79
N ALA A 327 6.67 7.54 8.93
CA ALA A 327 7.09 7.85 7.56
C ALA A 327 5.99 8.52 6.72
N GLY A 328 4.72 8.10 6.92
CA GLY A 328 3.55 8.65 6.25
C GLY A 328 2.93 9.89 6.92
N ASN A 329 3.54 10.44 7.96
CA ASN A 329 3.11 11.73 8.53
C ASN A 329 4.06 12.83 8.02
N PRO A 330 3.77 13.46 6.85
CA PRO A 330 4.70 14.39 6.20
C PRO A 330 4.93 15.67 7.01
N LYS A 331 3.99 16.06 7.88
CA LYS A 331 4.14 17.25 8.73
C LYS A 331 5.36 17.13 9.64
N ASP A 332 5.55 15.94 10.20
CA ASP A 332 6.62 15.68 11.17
C ASP A 332 7.84 15.01 10.51
N SER A 333 7.62 14.02 9.65
CA SER A 333 8.72 13.23 9.05
C SER A 333 9.63 14.02 8.12
N PHE A 334 9.09 14.99 7.37
CA PHE A 334 9.91 15.80 6.45
C PHE A 334 10.77 16.78 7.25
N ALA A 335 10.16 17.47 8.22
CA ALA A 335 10.86 18.39 9.10
C ALA A 335 11.94 17.69 9.94
N PHE A 336 11.64 16.50 10.45
CA PHE A 336 12.59 15.66 11.19
C PHE A 336 13.77 15.25 10.31
N LEU A 337 13.51 14.79 9.09
CA LEU A 337 14.56 14.40 8.16
C LEU A 337 15.45 15.58 7.78
N ASP A 338 14.87 16.73 7.44
CA ASP A 338 15.62 17.94 7.11
C ASP A 338 16.47 18.43 8.29
N PHE A 339 15.93 18.34 9.51
CA PHE A 339 16.66 18.70 10.73
C PHE A 339 17.89 17.83 10.97
N TYR A 340 17.77 16.51 10.82
CA TYR A 340 18.87 15.58 11.07
C TYR A 340 19.81 15.37 9.88
N ARG A 341 19.42 15.76 8.66
CA ARG A 341 20.17 15.50 7.41
C ARG A 341 21.65 15.86 7.53
N THR A 342 21.98 17.03 8.06
CA THR A 342 23.38 17.48 8.22
C THR A 342 24.14 16.63 9.23
N ARG A 343 23.50 16.23 10.35
CA ARG A 343 24.12 15.42 11.41
C ARG A 343 24.42 13.99 10.94
N VAL A 344 23.56 13.43 10.09
CA VAL A 344 23.76 12.12 9.47
C VAL A 344 24.53 12.20 8.15
N LYS A 345 25.08 13.38 7.80
CA LYS A 345 25.84 13.61 6.56
C LYS A 345 25.11 13.16 5.30
N ASP A 346 23.79 13.32 5.29
CA ASP A 346 22.92 12.90 4.20
C ASP A 346 23.08 11.42 3.80
N THR A 347 23.48 10.58 4.76
CA THR A 347 23.89 9.20 4.55
C THR A 347 23.04 8.26 5.40
N THR A 348 22.47 7.24 4.77
CA THR A 348 21.66 6.23 5.44
C THR A 348 22.51 5.34 6.34
N VAL A 349 21.92 4.79 7.38
CA VAL A 349 22.59 3.83 8.28
C VAL A 349 22.45 2.38 7.82
N GLY A 350 21.51 2.11 6.91
CA GLY A 350 21.18 0.78 6.43
C GLY A 350 19.89 0.79 5.60
N SER A 351 19.35 -0.39 5.32
CA SER A 351 18.14 -0.57 4.53
C SER A 351 17.37 -1.80 4.98
N ASN A 352 16.04 -1.72 4.94
CA ASN A 352 15.15 -2.85 5.21
C ASN A 352 14.36 -3.19 3.96
N THR A 353 13.96 -4.45 3.81
CA THR A 353 12.93 -4.82 2.85
C THR A 353 11.55 -4.82 3.50
N PHE A 354 10.55 -4.30 2.79
CA PHE A 354 9.16 -4.24 3.26
C PHE A 354 8.19 -4.70 2.18
N TRP A 355 7.16 -5.41 2.62
CA TRP A 355 5.94 -5.65 1.86
C TRP A 355 4.76 -5.29 2.76
N ASN A 356 4.23 -4.09 2.59
CA ASN A 356 3.09 -3.64 3.38
C ASN A 356 2.26 -2.58 2.67
N PHE A 357 1.03 -2.42 3.15
CA PHE A 357 0.16 -1.32 2.77
C PHE A 357 -0.82 -1.01 3.88
N SER A 358 -1.34 0.22 3.89
CA SER A 358 -2.43 0.61 4.76
C SER A 358 -3.46 1.47 4.04
N THR A 359 -4.68 1.51 4.54
CA THR A 359 -5.70 2.46 4.11
C THR A 359 -5.30 3.89 4.46
N THR A 360 -5.77 4.83 3.66
CA THR A 360 -5.85 6.26 3.93
C THR A 360 -7.12 6.79 3.25
N SER A 361 -8.06 7.33 4.04
CA SER A 361 -9.37 7.75 3.53
C SER A 361 -9.38 9.15 2.87
N TRP A 362 -8.20 9.70 2.57
CA TRP A 362 -8.00 11.13 2.30
C TRP A 362 -7.35 11.33 0.92
N GLY A 363 -7.94 12.22 0.13
CA GLY A 363 -7.41 12.71 -1.13
C GLY A 363 -7.80 14.16 -1.35
N ASP A 364 -6.84 14.96 -1.83
CA ASP A 364 -6.94 16.42 -1.87
C ASP A 364 -7.00 16.97 -3.30
N GLY A 365 -7.62 18.13 -3.46
CA GLY A 365 -7.68 18.86 -4.73
C GLY A 365 -8.76 18.40 -5.72
N SER A 366 -9.53 17.34 -5.42
CA SER A 366 -10.71 16.96 -6.22
C SER A 366 -11.67 16.03 -5.48
N GLN A 367 -12.97 16.20 -5.71
CA GLN A 367 -14.02 15.28 -5.23
C GLN A 367 -13.86 13.85 -5.79
N CYS A 368 -13.22 13.70 -6.95
CA CYS A 368 -12.93 12.38 -7.55
C CYS A 368 -12.01 11.51 -6.69
N LEU A 369 -11.30 12.10 -5.72
CA LEU A 369 -10.37 11.41 -4.83
C LEU A 369 -10.98 11.09 -3.45
N GLN A 370 -12.23 11.48 -3.19
CA GLN A 370 -12.83 11.49 -1.85
C GLN A 370 -13.90 10.41 -1.60
N ASP A 371 -14.18 9.53 -2.57
CA ASP A 371 -15.18 8.47 -2.40
C ASP A 371 -14.66 7.35 -1.49
N LYS A 372 -15.18 7.31 -0.26
CA LYS A 372 -14.86 6.31 0.77
C LYS A 372 -15.68 5.03 0.68
N ASN A 373 -16.67 4.94 -0.21
CA ASN A 373 -17.54 3.75 -0.33
C ASN A 373 -16.90 2.63 -1.15
N LYS A 374 -15.75 2.91 -1.76
CA LYS A 374 -14.97 1.94 -2.54
C LYS A 374 -13.49 2.26 -2.43
N ILE A 375 -12.67 1.28 -2.75
CA ILE A 375 -11.22 1.43 -2.86
C ILE A 375 -10.90 2.10 -4.20
N LEU A 376 -10.24 3.26 -4.19
CA LEU A 376 -9.95 4.11 -5.34
C LEU A 376 -8.60 3.81 -6.00
N GLY A 377 -7.61 3.37 -5.22
CA GLY A 377 -6.27 3.12 -5.72
C GLY A 377 -5.26 2.89 -4.61
N ILE A 378 -4.00 2.68 -5.01
CA ILE A 378 -2.86 2.53 -4.13
C ILE A 378 -1.67 3.35 -4.64
N VAL A 379 -1.01 4.07 -3.73
CA VAL A 379 0.24 4.79 -3.98
C VAL A 379 1.37 4.20 -3.14
N THR A 380 2.49 3.83 -3.74
CA THR A 380 3.60 3.22 -3.00
C THR A 380 4.94 3.80 -3.37
N THR A 381 5.88 3.76 -2.43
CA THR A 381 7.25 4.26 -2.64
C THR A 381 8.22 3.56 -1.70
N ASN A 382 9.51 3.56 -2.04
CA ASN A 382 10.58 3.17 -1.13
C ASN A 382 11.19 4.36 -0.36
N ALA A 383 10.63 5.57 -0.44
CA ALA A 383 11.16 6.76 0.23
C ALA A 383 11.19 6.64 1.76
N LEU A 384 12.18 7.21 2.45
CA LEU A 384 12.23 7.20 3.92
C LEU A 384 11.01 7.89 4.54
N ALA A 385 10.56 9.01 3.95
CA ALA A 385 9.36 9.74 4.31
C ALA A 385 8.54 10.09 3.07
N TYR A 386 7.22 10.20 3.21
CA TYR A 386 6.32 10.45 2.08
C TYR A 386 4.97 11.05 2.53
N ASP A 387 4.18 11.55 1.59
CA ASP A 387 2.79 11.96 1.88
C ASP A 387 1.92 10.72 2.21
N GLY A 388 1.39 10.61 3.43
CA GLY A 388 0.56 9.45 3.84
C GLY A 388 -0.88 9.41 3.31
N GLN A 389 -1.20 10.25 2.33
CA GLN A 389 -2.50 10.34 1.67
C GLN A 389 -2.37 10.05 0.17
N SER A 390 -3.47 10.02 -0.57
CA SER A 390 -3.38 9.94 -2.04
C SER A 390 -2.60 11.12 -2.62
N PRO A 391 -2.08 11.02 -3.85
CA PRO A 391 -1.60 12.19 -4.58
C PRO A 391 -2.67 13.30 -4.64
N SER A 392 -2.27 14.55 -4.46
CA SER A 392 -3.17 15.71 -4.50
C SER A 392 -3.33 16.22 -5.93
N PHE A 393 -4.55 16.54 -6.33
CA PHE A 393 -4.82 17.06 -7.68
C PHE A 393 -4.72 18.59 -7.72
N VAL A 394 -3.62 19.10 -8.27
CA VAL A 394 -3.32 20.54 -8.34
C VAL A 394 -2.87 20.87 -9.76
N ASP A 395 -3.42 21.94 -10.34
CA ASP A 395 -3.07 22.46 -11.67
C ASP A 395 -3.10 21.41 -12.80
N GLY A 396 -4.08 20.50 -12.74
CA GLY A 396 -4.27 19.46 -13.76
C GLY A 396 -3.27 18.30 -13.65
N ALA A 397 -2.61 18.14 -12.51
CA ALA A 397 -1.69 17.03 -12.25
C ALA A 397 -1.88 16.47 -10.84
N LEU A 398 -1.57 15.19 -10.66
CA LEU A 398 -1.51 14.53 -9.37
C LEU A 398 -0.10 14.69 -8.79
N ASN A 399 0.02 15.25 -7.59
CA ASN A 399 1.30 15.56 -6.96
C ASN A 399 1.48 14.73 -5.69
N TYR A 400 2.66 14.15 -5.52
CA TYR A 400 2.98 13.31 -4.38
C TYR A 400 4.40 13.59 -3.92
N ARG A 401 4.58 13.95 -2.64
CA ARG A 401 5.91 14.28 -2.11
C ARG A 401 6.57 13.07 -1.46
N VAL A 402 7.87 12.99 -1.68
CA VAL A 402 8.75 11.98 -1.11
C VAL A 402 10.02 12.65 -0.60
N ALA A 403 10.60 12.08 0.45
CA ALA A 403 11.86 12.55 1.03
C ALA A 403 12.73 11.38 1.50
N GLY A 404 14.04 11.54 1.38
CA GLY A 404 15.05 10.57 1.79
C GLY A 404 16.42 11.19 1.96
N LEU A 405 17.38 10.39 2.41
CA LEU A 405 18.80 10.75 2.43
C LEU A 405 19.42 10.43 1.06
N HIS A 406 20.45 11.19 0.67
CA HIS A 406 21.02 11.09 -0.68
C HIS A 406 21.91 9.86 -0.88
N LEU A 407 22.61 9.40 0.16
CA LEU A 407 23.69 8.43 0.06
C LEU A 407 23.40 7.15 0.85
N MET A 408 23.73 6.01 0.25
CA MET A 408 23.77 4.69 0.91
C MET A 408 24.87 4.66 1.99
N PRO A 409 24.96 3.63 2.86
CA PRO A 409 25.88 3.62 4.00
C PRO A 409 27.38 3.78 3.66
N ASP A 410 27.77 3.55 2.41
CA ASP A 410 29.12 3.79 1.92
C ASP A 410 29.49 5.28 1.74
N GLY A 411 28.52 6.18 1.92
CA GLY A 411 28.66 7.62 1.75
C GLY A 411 28.95 8.04 0.30
N LYS A 412 28.70 7.18 -0.68
CA LYS A 412 29.05 7.40 -2.10
C LYS A 412 27.93 7.02 -3.05
N THR A 413 27.32 5.85 -2.85
CA THR A 413 26.30 5.32 -3.75
C THR A 413 25.00 6.11 -3.57
N PRO A 414 24.42 6.70 -4.62
CA PRO A 414 23.15 7.40 -4.50
C PRO A 414 22.01 6.46 -4.12
N VAL A 415 21.16 6.90 -3.22
CA VAL A 415 19.91 6.21 -2.93
C VAL A 415 18.93 6.46 -4.09
N ILE A 416 18.39 5.38 -4.65
CA ILE A 416 17.49 5.44 -5.80
C ILE A 416 16.04 5.23 -5.38
N GLY A 417 15.20 6.16 -5.78
CA GLY A 417 13.77 6.17 -5.51
C GLY A 417 12.95 5.38 -6.51
N SER A 418 11.81 4.91 -6.01
CA SER A 418 10.75 4.22 -6.73
C SER A 418 9.40 4.75 -6.27
N TYR A 419 8.46 4.78 -7.20
CA TYR A 419 7.10 5.23 -7.00
C TYR A 419 6.18 4.44 -7.91
N ASN A 420 5.07 3.95 -7.35
CA ASN A 420 4.03 3.30 -8.11
C ASN A 420 2.68 3.93 -7.76
N LEU A 421 1.82 4.05 -8.76
CA LEU A 421 0.45 4.49 -8.60
C LEU A 421 -0.46 3.58 -9.41
N VAL A 422 -1.38 2.93 -8.73
CA VAL A 422 -2.47 2.19 -9.34
C VAL A 422 -3.76 2.89 -8.94
N MET A 423 -4.56 3.30 -9.90
CA MET A 423 -5.85 3.93 -9.63
C MET A 423 -6.94 3.34 -10.48
N ARG A 424 -8.18 3.36 -9.99
CA ARG A 424 -9.32 3.05 -10.85
C ARG A 424 -9.35 4.00 -12.03
N SER A 425 -9.56 3.46 -13.21
CA SER A 425 -9.59 4.29 -14.41
C SER A 425 -10.79 5.25 -14.42
N GLU A 426 -11.89 4.94 -13.72
CA GLU A 426 -13.00 5.88 -13.50
C GLU A 426 -12.60 7.12 -12.68
N VAL A 427 -11.63 6.99 -11.76
CA VAL A 427 -11.09 8.13 -10.99
C VAL A 427 -10.30 9.03 -11.93
N ALA A 428 -9.43 8.46 -12.77
CA ALA A 428 -8.71 9.21 -13.80
C ALA A 428 -9.67 9.94 -14.76
N ARG A 429 -10.74 9.28 -15.19
CA ARG A 429 -11.77 9.87 -16.06
C ARG A 429 -12.52 11.01 -15.38
N CYS A 430 -12.86 10.85 -14.11
CA CYS A 430 -13.47 11.90 -13.30
C CYS A 430 -12.56 13.13 -13.19
N LEU A 431 -11.27 12.93 -12.88
CA LEU A 431 -10.30 14.01 -12.70
C LEU A 431 -10.09 14.87 -13.97
N TYR A 432 -10.02 14.22 -15.13
CA TYR A 432 -9.62 14.86 -16.38
C TYR A 432 -10.77 15.06 -17.38
N GLY A 433 -11.99 14.61 -17.05
CA GLY A 433 -13.13 14.64 -17.97
C GLY A 433 -12.93 13.72 -19.19
N PHE A 434 -12.17 12.64 -19.04
CA PHE A 434 -11.88 11.70 -20.13
C PHE A 434 -13.06 10.80 -20.46
N THR A 435 -13.10 10.34 -21.71
CA THR A 435 -14.04 9.32 -22.18
C THR A 435 -13.51 7.91 -21.89
N ASN A 436 -14.18 6.88 -22.42
CA ASN A 436 -13.74 5.49 -22.32
C ASN A 436 -12.54 5.13 -23.24
N ALA A 437 -11.98 6.08 -23.99
CA ALA A 437 -10.80 5.83 -24.81
C ALA A 437 -9.55 5.51 -23.95
N PRO A 438 -8.49 4.91 -24.52
CA PRO A 438 -7.25 4.61 -23.79
C PRO A 438 -6.60 5.86 -23.18
N ILE A 439 -6.19 5.76 -21.92
CA ILE A 439 -5.51 6.84 -21.20
C ILE A 439 -3.99 6.66 -21.35
N GLN A 440 -3.30 7.75 -21.66
CA GLN A 440 -1.84 7.87 -21.59
C GLN A 440 -1.47 8.67 -20.33
N ALA A 441 -0.26 8.47 -19.81
CA ALA A 441 0.22 9.21 -18.66
C ALA A 441 1.68 9.59 -18.83
N THR A 442 2.05 10.75 -18.28
CA THR A 442 3.42 11.21 -18.18
C THR A 442 3.71 11.48 -16.71
N VAL A 443 4.81 10.94 -16.19
CA VAL A 443 5.28 11.26 -14.83
C VAL A 443 6.51 12.15 -14.95
N SER A 444 6.51 13.26 -14.21
CA SER A 444 7.62 14.19 -14.08
C SER A 444 8.06 14.23 -12.63
N ILE A 445 9.36 14.41 -12.41
CA ILE A 445 9.94 14.52 -11.08
C ILE A 445 10.44 15.94 -10.93
N ILE A 446 9.82 16.68 -10.01
CA ILE A 446 10.04 18.11 -9.78
C ILE A 446 10.84 18.26 -8.47
N GLY A 447 11.90 19.08 -8.49
CA GLY A 447 12.66 19.45 -7.30
C GLY A 447 14.17 19.12 -7.30
N GLY A 448 14.89 19.29 -8.41
CA GLY A 448 16.36 19.20 -8.46
C GLY A 448 16.95 19.65 -9.80
N GLU A 449 18.29 19.73 -9.89
CA GLU A 449 19.01 20.24 -11.08
C GLU A 449 18.79 19.41 -12.36
N ASN A 450 18.34 18.16 -12.24
CA ASN A 450 18.00 17.29 -13.36
C ASN A 450 16.60 16.70 -13.18
N ALA A 451 15.66 17.08 -14.06
CA ALA A 451 14.37 16.41 -14.20
C ALA A 451 14.60 15.04 -14.88
N ASN A 452 15.02 14.05 -14.11
CA ASN A 452 15.19 12.69 -14.62
C ASN A 452 13.80 12.07 -14.80
N VAL A 453 13.37 11.93 -16.05
CA VAL A 453 12.14 11.23 -16.43
C VAL A 453 12.50 9.79 -16.75
N ALA A 454 12.27 8.88 -15.81
CA ALA A 454 12.10 7.46 -16.12
C ALA A 454 10.70 7.05 -15.69
N THR A 455 9.74 7.34 -16.56
CA THR A 455 8.35 6.91 -16.40
C THR A 455 8.11 5.69 -17.27
N THR A 456 7.38 4.71 -16.75
CA THR A 456 6.69 3.73 -17.60
C THR A 456 5.22 3.71 -17.20
N VAL A 457 4.34 4.06 -18.13
CA VAL A 457 2.91 3.73 -18.02
C VAL A 457 2.81 2.25 -18.33
N LEU A 458 2.42 1.46 -17.33
CA LEU A 458 2.32 0.01 -17.47
C LEU A 458 1.03 -0.39 -18.20
N GLY A 459 0.00 0.48 -18.18
CA GLY A 459 -1.20 0.38 -19.00
C GLY A 459 -2.51 0.46 -18.20
N GLU A 460 -3.64 0.39 -18.92
CA GLU A 460 -4.97 0.19 -18.34
C GLU A 460 -5.37 -1.28 -18.49
N ARG A 461 -5.66 -1.97 -17.38
CA ARG A 461 -6.11 -3.38 -17.36
C ARG A 461 -7.18 -3.57 -16.30
N ASN A 462 -8.28 -4.25 -16.66
CA ASN A 462 -9.37 -4.58 -15.74
C ASN A 462 -9.93 -3.36 -14.96
N GLY A 463 -9.98 -2.19 -15.58
CA GLY A 463 -10.47 -0.96 -14.93
C GLY A 463 -9.47 -0.29 -13.99
N TRP A 464 -8.21 -0.71 -14.00
CA TRP A 464 -7.10 -0.09 -13.26
C TRP A 464 -6.06 0.49 -14.20
N LEU A 465 -5.60 1.70 -13.90
CA LEU A 465 -4.49 2.38 -14.54
C LEU A 465 -3.25 2.25 -13.64
N SER A 466 -2.18 1.66 -14.17
CA SER A 466 -0.92 1.45 -13.44
C SER A 466 0.21 2.30 -14.02
N MET A 467 0.94 2.97 -13.14
CA MET A 467 2.06 3.86 -13.47
C MET A 467 3.22 3.61 -12.51
N ALA A 468 4.44 3.66 -13.05
CA ALA A 468 5.66 3.58 -12.28
C ALA A 468 6.64 4.68 -12.68
N ALA A 469 7.35 5.20 -11.68
CA ALA A 469 8.50 6.07 -11.86
C ALA A 469 9.65 5.61 -10.96
N GLY A 470 10.87 5.64 -11.47
CA GLY A 470 12.05 5.23 -10.71
C GLY A 470 13.31 5.94 -11.20
N GLY A 471 14.46 5.58 -10.62
CA GLY A 471 15.76 6.10 -11.09
C GLY A 471 16.05 7.55 -10.69
N PHE A 472 15.25 8.14 -9.79
CA PHE A 472 15.52 9.45 -9.22
C PHE A 472 16.31 9.33 -7.93
N THR A 473 17.18 10.31 -7.66
CA THR A 473 17.88 10.39 -6.38
C THR A 473 17.01 11.07 -5.33
N PHE A 474 17.22 10.72 -4.07
CA PHE A 474 16.46 11.31 -2.98
C PHE A 474 16.99 12.68 -2.58
N SER A 475 16.08 13.64 -2.53
CA SER A 475 16.05 14.84 -1.70
C SER A 475 14.57 15.04 -1.33
N THR A 476 14.14 16.19 -0.83
CA THR A 476 12.69 16.50 -0.88
C THR A 476 12.30 16.69 -2.35
N LYS A 477 11.41 15.84 -2.88
CA LYS A 477 10.95 15.86 -4.28
C LYS A 477 9.43 15.83 -4.35
N THR A 478 8.89 16.38 -5.44
CA THR A 478 7.48 16.22 -5.83
C THR A 478 7.41 15.38 -7.09
N ILE A 479 6.72 14.25 -7.01
CA ILE A 479 6.37 13.41 -8.15
C ILE A 479 5.06 13.95 -8.70
N GLN A 480 5.09 14.38 -9.95
CA GLN A 480 3.93 14.94 -10.63
C GLN A 480 3.49 13.99 -11.75
N VAL A 481 2.25 13.54 -11.71
CA VAL A 481 1.65 12.67 -12.72
C VAL A 481 0.62 13.47 -13.49
N LYS A 482 0.79 13.58 -14.80
CA LYS A 482 -0.17 14.22 -15.70
C LYS A 482 -0.73 13.18 -16.66
N LEU A 483 -2.06 13.05 -16.68
CA LEU A 483 -2.74 12.15 -17.59
C LEU A 483 -3.17 12.88 -18.87
N SER A 484 -3.21 12.15 -19.98
CA SER A 484 -3.71 12.60 -21.27
C SER A 484 -4.53 11.49 -21.92
N GLN A 485 -5.41 11.84 -22.85
CA GLN A 485 -6.15 10.88 -23.66
C GLN A 485 -6.08 11.36 -25.10
N GLU A 486 -5.67 10.49 -26.02
CA GLU A 486 -5.81 10.80 -27.44
C GLU A 486 -7.29 11.01 -27.72
N LYS A 487 -7.62 12.11 -28.41
CA LYS A 487 -8.99 12.33 -28.86
C LYS A 487 -9.41 11.10 -29.64
N ALA A 488 -10.47 10.42 -29.17
CA ALA A 488 -11.14 9.42 -29.97
C ALA A 488 -11.39 10.04 -31.34
N VAL A 489 -10.79 9.46 -32.40
CA VAL A 489 -11.10 9.86 -33.76
C VAL A 489 -12.59 9.59 -33.89
N VAL A 490 -13.38 10.67 -33.85
CA VAL A 490 -14.78 10.61 -34.24
C VAL A 490 -14.72 10.20 -35.71
N THR A 491 -14.78 8.90 -35.97
CA THR A 491 -15.24 8.43 -37.26
C THR A 491 -16.65 8.97 -37.33
N THR A 492 -16.78 10.14 -37.95
CA THR A 492 -18.04 10.56 -38.53
C THR A 492 -18.56 9.31 -39.20
N PRO A 493 -19.74 8.77 -38.84
CA PRO A 493 -20.27 7.62 -39.52
C PRO A 493 -20.29 8.01 -40.98
N LYS A 494 -19.37 7.44 -41.77
CA LYS A 494 -19.38 7.59 -43.20
C LYS A 494 -20.73 7.01 -43.56
N GLN A 495 -21.69 7.88 -43.88
CA GLN A 495 -23.05 7.50 -44.25
C GLN A 495 -22.89 6.31 -45.15
N THR A 496 -23.24 5.13 -44.62
CA THR A 496 -23.11 3.91 -45.39
C THR A 496 -24.26 4.02 -46.35
N ALA A 497 -23.97 4.55 -47.54
CA ALA A 497 -24.97 4.84 -48.54
C ALA A 497 -25.80 3.58 -48.72
N ILE A 498 -27.09 3.67 -48.39
CA ILE A 498 -28.02 2.54 -48.35
C ILE A 498 -27.99 1.91 -49.74
N LYS A 499 -27.38 0.72 -49.85
CA LYS A 499 -27.33 -0.02 -51.11
C LYS A 499 -28.62 -0.81 -51.25
N THR A 500 -29.42 -0.46 -52.25
CA THR A 500 -30.59 -1.24 -52.64
C THR A 500 -30.19 -2.32 -53.64
N THR A 501 -30.78 -3.51 -53.52
CA THR A 501 -30.56 -4.61 -54.46
C THR A 501 -31.78 -4.77 -55.36
N ILE A 502 -31.59 -4.67 -56.67
CA ILE A 502 -32.65 -4.93 -57.66
C ILE A 502 -32.38 -6.24 -58.40
N LYS A 503 -33.44 -6.92 -58.86
CA LYS A 503 -33.35 -8.03 -59.81
C LYS A 503 -33.58 -7.51 -61.22
N CYS A 504 -32.66 -7.80 -62.12
CA CYS A 504 -32.70 -7.46 -63.53
C CYS A 504 -32.78 -8.74 -64.36
N VAL A 505 -33.68 -8.79 -65.33
CA VAL A 505 -33.96 -9.97 -66.16
C VAL A 505 -33.70 -9.69 -67.64
N LYS A 506 -33.09 -10.66 -68.34
CA LYS A 506 -32.90 -10.68 -69.79
C LYS A 506 -33.22 -12.08 -70.30
N GLY A 507 -34.42 -12.27 -70.85
CA GLY A 507 -34.94 -13.60 -71.16
C GLY A 507 -35.05 -14.47 -69.90
N LYS A 508 -34.47 -15.68 -69.91
CA LYS A 508 -34.43 -16.59 -68.75
C LYS A 508 -33.30 -16.27 -67.75
N VAL A 509 -32.43 -15.32 -68.04
CA VAL A 509 -31.27 -14.98 -67.20
C VAL A 509 -31.63 -13.88 -66.21
N THR A 510 -31.40 -14.12 -64.92
CA THR A 510 -31.66 -13.17 -63.82
C THR A 510 -30.35 -12.73 -63.16
N LYS A 511 -30.18 -11.43 -62.95
CA LYS A 511 -29.00 -10.83 -62.30
C LYS A 511 -29.42 -9.90 -61.16
N LYS A 512 -28.82 -10.07 -59.98
CA LYS A 512 -28.99 -9.14 -58.85
C LYS A 512 -27.95 -8.01 -58.95
N VAL A 513 -28.38 -6.76 -58.78
CA VAL A 513 -27.49 -5.58 -58.81
C VAL A 513 -27.67 -4.81 -57.51
N THR A 514 -26.60 -4.67 -56.74
CA THR A 514 -26.59 -3.97 -55.44
C THR A 514 -25.77 -2.70 -55.56
N ALA A 515 -26.43 -1.53 -55.46
CA ALA A 515 -25.78 -0.22 -55.51
C ALA A 515 -26.62 0.83 -54.78
N VAL A 516 -26.09 2.04 -54.60
CA VAL A 516 -26.79 3.16 -53.94
C VAL A 516 -27.95 3.69 -54.78
N LYS A 517 -27.83 3.60 -56.11
CA LYS A 517 -28.91 3.85 -57.10
C LYS A 517 -28.78 2.78 -58.19
N PRO A 518 -29.27 1.56 -57.96
CA PRO A 518 -29.02 0.45 -58.87
C PRO A 518 -29.78 0.66 -60.19
N LYS A 519 -29.11 0.40 -61.31
CA LYS A 519 -29.71 0.38 -62.66
C LYS A 519 -29.42 -0.97 -63.30
N CYS A 520 -30.38 -1.47 -64.10
CA CYS A 520 -30.14 -2.70 -64.84
C CYS A 520 -29.10 -2.48 -65.94
N PRO A 521 -28.17 -3.43 -66.15
CA PRO A 521 -27.20 -3.38 -67.24
C PRO A 521 -27.91 -3.34 -68.60
N SER A 522 -27.23 -2.84 -69.62
CA SER A 522 -27.79 -2.75 -70.97
C SER A 522 -28.35 -4.10 -71.44
N GLY A 523 -29.60 -4.08 -71.91
CA GLY A 523 -30.34 -5.27 -72.33
C GLY A 523 -31.05 -6.06 -71.23
N TYR A 524 -31.00 -5.63 -69.95
CA TYR A 524 -31.79 -6.21 -68.87
C TYR A 524 -32.92 -5.26 -68.44
N LYS A 525 -34.10 -5.79 -68.14
CA LYS A 525 -35.24 -5.03 -67.59
C LYS A 525 -35.36 -5.27 -66.08
N LEU A 526 -35.87 -4.30 -65.34
CA LEU A 526 -36.18 -4.45 -63.93
C LEU A 526 -37.29 -5.50 -63.79
N SER A 527 -37.05 -6.54 -62.98
CA SER A 527 -38.12 -7.45 -62.55
C SER A 527 -38.95 -6.70 -61.53
N LYS A 528 -40.22 -6.44 -61.85
CA LYS A 528 -41.20 -6.03 -60.82
C LYS A 528 -41.41 -7.14 -59.82
#